data_AF-A0AAN6VFQ8-F1
#
_entry.id   AF-A0AAN6VFQ8-F1
#
_cell.length_a   1.000
_cell.length_b   1.000
_cell.length_c   1.000
_cell.angle_alpha   90.00
_cell.angle_beta   90.00
_cell.angle_gamma   90.00
#
_symmetry.space_group_name_H-M   'P 1'
#
loop_
_entity.id
_entity.type
_entity.pdbx_description
1 polymer ?
#
loop_
_entity_poly.entity_id
_entity_poly.type
_entity_poly.pdbx_seq_one_letter_code
_entity_poly.pdbx_strand_id
1 'polypeptide(L)'
;MGPFCARDKLGHRAFLEEPGFTFYRFGRTETMLPDGRLVYIGGEHEDYCYPDFFIYNDVVVVRGHSDGWAKAEAKVDAGLVPFSDQPMERLDYIKMDIMRNLPTHAAAVEGASPDEIDIYGYPTDVFPPTDFHTATYYKDENSGREYIYIIGGVGYKSGPHRQATLVHRLDLQDFSIQRLETAGEMPPPEKLKSTTRQGDTISFEPGDPAGLPPGWDQYVLSLTDMRWSKVE
;
A
#
# COMPACT_ATOMS: atom_id res chain seq x y z
N MET A 1 -11.94 24.48 9.32
CA MET A 1 -11.90 23.20 10.08
C MET A 1 -11.70 22.11 9.05
N GLY A 2 -10.60 21.36 9.14
CA GLY A 2 -10.21 20.34 8.17
C GLY A 2 -11.28 19.25 8.01
N PRO A 3 -11.23 18.47 6.92
CA PRO A 3 -12.28 17.52 6.60
C PRO A 3 -12.30 16.42 7.65
N PHE A 4 -13.27 16.49 8.56
CA PHE A 4 -13.61 15.39 9.46
C PHE A 4 -14.07 14.20 8.62
N CYS A 5 -13.42 13.06 8.85
CA CYS A 5 -13.88 11.71 8.49
C CYS A 5 -15.40 11.58 8.64
N ALA A 6 -16.01 10.96 7.61
CA ALA A 6 -17.41 10.57 7.45
C ALA A 6 -18.32 10.80 8.67
N ARG A 7 -18.75 12.06 8.84
CA ARG A 7 -19.66 12.45 9.91
C ARG A 7 -21.08 11.98 9.61
N ASP A 8 -21.61 11.18 10.54
CA ASP A 8 -23.00 11.14 10.99
C ASP A 8 -23.96 10.04 10.48
N LYS A 9 -23.50 8.89 9.97
CA LYS A 9 -24.43 7.78 9.62
C LYS A 9 -24.02 6.37 10.07
N LEU A 10 -23.63 6.20 11.34
CA LEU A 10 -23.59 4.88 12.00
C LEU A 10 -24.38 4.93 13.32
N GLY A 11 -25.70 4.82 13.24
CA GLY A 11 -26.67 4.91 14.35
C GLY A 11 -26.57 3.86 15.46
N HIS A 12 -25.37 3.58 15.97
CA HIS A 12 -25.11 2.99 17.28
C HIS A 12 -24.03 3.81 17.98
N ARG A 13 -24.35 4.28 19.20
CA ARG A 13 -23.59 5.24 20.01
C ARG A 13 -22.27 4.70 20.60
N ALA A 14 -21.48 3.93 19.85
CA ALA A 14 -20.19 3.41 20.31
C ALA A 14 -19.12 3.36 19.19
N PHE A 15 -19.17 4.26 18.21
CA PHE A 15 -18.15 4.38 17.15
C PHE A 15 -17.26 5.64 17.30
N LEU A 16 -17.14 6.16 18.52
CA LEU A 16 -16.31 7.32 18.83
C LEU A 16 -14.92 6.96 19.37
N GLU A 17 -14.50 5.69 19.32
CA GLU A 17 -13.26 5.26 19.97
C GLU A 17 -12.23 4.60 19.04
N GLU A 18 -12.57 4.28 17.77
CA GLU A 18 -11.63 3.66 16.83
C GLU A 18 -11.83 4.19 15.39
N PRO A 19 -10.75 4.35 14.61
CA PRO A 19 -10.81 4.92 13.27
C PRO A 19 -11.54 4.02 12.25
N GLY A 20 -12.37 4.66 11.43
CA GLY A 20 -13.07 4.04 10.30
C GLY A 20 -12.19 3.90 9.05
N PHE A 21 -12.70 3.23 8.01
CA PHE A 21 -11.99 3.06 6.73
C PHE A 21 -11.90 4.39 5.96
N THR A 22 -10.70 4.74 5.50
CA THR A 22 -10.45 5.74 4.45
C THR A 22 -9.52 5.16 3.39
N PHE A 23 -9.64 5.60 2.14
CA PHE A 23 -8.69 5.33 1.07
C PHE A 23 -7.76 6.52 0.77
N TYR A 24 -7.94 7.66 1.42
CA TYR A 24 -6.96 8.74 1.42
C TYR A 24 -5.90 8.45 2.47
N ARG A 25 -4.72 7.98 2.05
CA ARG A 25 -3.67 7.48 2.96
C ARG A 25 -2.28 7.95 2.55
N PHE A 26 -1.47 8.33 3.54
CA PHE A 26 -0.04 8.55 3.38
C PHE A 26 0.72 7.24 3.47
N GLY A 27 1.93 7.18 2.91
CA GLY A 27 2.83 6.03 3.06
C GLY A 27 2.34 4.71 2.43
N ARG A 28 1.23 4.70 1.70
CA ARG A 28 0.72 3.57 0.91
C ARG A 28 1.58 3.35 -0.33
N THR A 29 1.73 2.11 -0.76
CA THR A 29 2.29 1.79 -2.09
C THR A 29 1.21 1.53 -3.12
N GLU A 30 1.52 1.82 -4.38
CA GLU A 30 0.72 1.53 -5.56
C GLU A 30 1.58 0.74 -6.55
N THR A 31 1.04 -0.35 -7.12
CA THR A 31 1.74 -1.19 -8.09
C THR A 31 0.81 -1.51 -9.25
N MET A 32 1.17 -1.05 -10.45
CA MET A 32 0.53 -1.46 -11.70
C MET A 32 1.10 -2.81 -12.14
N LEU A 33 0.24 -3.80 -12.31
CA LEU A 33 0.61 -5.14 -12.77
C LEU A 33 0.58 -5.23 -14.31
N PRO A 34 1.36 -6.14 -14.93
CA PRO A 34 1.38 -6.31 -16.38
C PRO A 34 0.03 -6.68 -17.01
N ASP A 35 -0.87 -7.27 -16.23
CA ASP A 35 -2.23 -7.62 -16.64
C ASP A 35 -3.25 -6.48 -16.49
N GLY A 36 -2.80 -5.29 -16.06
CA GLY A 36 -3.64 -4.10 -15.90
C GLY A 36 -4.34 -3.97 -14.56
N ARG A 37 -4.12 -4.90 -13.62
CA ARG A 37 -4.57 -4.73 -12.22
C ARG A 37 -3.73 -3.64 -11.53
N LEU A 38 -4.39 -2.83 -10.70
CA LEU A 38 -3.74 -1.93 -9.75
C LEU A 38 -3.83 -2.52 -8.35
N VAL A 39 -2.70 -2.59 -7.65
CA VAL A 39 -2.61 -3.11 -6.28
C VAL A 39 -2.12 -2.02 -5.34
N TYR A 40 -2.89 -1.78 -4.28
CA TYR A 40 -2.60 -0.83 -3.23
C TYR A 40 -2.40 -1.55 -1.90
N ILE A 41 -1.40 -1.15 -1.13
CA ILE A 41 -1.03 -1.85 0.11
C ILE A 41 -0.83 -0.84 1.25
N GLY A 42 -1.52 -1.08 2.37
CA GLY A 42 -1.34 -0.37 3.64
C GLY A 42 -1.52 1.15 3.56
N GLY A 43 -0.65 1.86 4.28
CA GLY A 43 -0.65 3.31 4.48
C GLY A 43 -1.29 3.73 5.79
N GLU A 44 -1.23 5.04 6.07
CA GLU A 44 -1.76 5.65 7.29
C GLU A 44 -2.76 6.77 7.01
N HIS A 45 -3.72 6.94 7.93
CA HIS A 45 -4.61 8.09 8.02
C HIS A 45 -4.13 9.01 9.13
N GLU A 46 -3.96 10.30 8.79
CA GLU A 46 -3.42 11.35 9.66
C GLU A 46 -2.01 11.07 10.20
N ASP A 47 -1.49 12.00 11.00
CA ASP A 47 -0.23 11.84 11.74
C ASP A 47 -0.47 11.24 13.14
N TYR A 48 0.55 10.58 13.71
CA TYR A 48 0.51 9.96 15.05
C TYR A 48 0.01 10.86 16.19
N CYS A 49 0.08 12.18 16.06
CA CYS A 49 -0.39 13.11 17.09
C CYS A 49 -1.92 13.33 17.10
N TYR A 50 -2.63 12.82 16.08
CA TYR A 50 -4.08 12.91 16.00
C TYR A 50 -4.76 11.70 16.67
N PRO A 51 -5.87 11.92 17.41
CA PRO A 51 -6.59 10.84 18.09
C PRO A 51 -7.15 9.75 17.17
N ASP A 52 -7.38 10.05 15.90
CA ASP A 52 -7.92 9.15 14.87
C ASP A 52 -6.84 8.54 13.96
N PHE A 53 -5.55 8.67 14.34
CA PHE A 53 -4.45 8.05 13.63
C PHE A 53 -4.62 6.54 13.45
N PHE A 54 -4.51 6.05 12.22
CA PHE A 54 -4.60 4.62 11.94
C PHE A 54 -3.67 4.18 10.83
N ILE A 55 -3.04 3.02 11.03
CA ILE A 55 -2.21 2.38 10.01
C ILE A 55 -2.95 1.13 9.55
N TYR A 56 -3.01 0.96 8.23
CA TYR A 56 -3.74 -0.12 7.59
C TYR A 56 -2.81 -1.28 7.22
N ASN A 57 -3.38 -2.49 7.19
CA ASN A 57 -2.73 -3.72 6.72
C ASN A 57 -3.58 -4.45 5.68
N ASP A 58 -4.41 -3.72 4.93
CA ASP A 58 -5.21 -4.28 3.85
C ASP A 58 -4.47 -4.18 2.50
N VAL A 59 -4.92 -5.02 1.57
CA VAL A 59 -4.57 -4.96 0.15
C VAL A 59 -5.84 -4.66 -0.63
N VAL A 60 -5.82 -3.59 -1.41
CA VAL A 60 -6.92 -3.23 -2.31
C VAL A 60 -6.49 -3.51 -3.74
N VAL A 61 -7.30 -4.27 -4.46
CA VAL A 61 -7.04 -4.65 -5.85
C VAL A 61 -8.14 -4.06 -6.72
N VAL A 62 -7.74 -3.27 -7.70
CA VAL A 62 -8.64 -2.74 -8.73
C VAL A 62 -8.37 -3.51 -10.02
N ARG A 63 -9.36 -4.29 -10.45
CA ARG A 63 -9.29 -5.06 -11.70
C ARG A 63 -9.58 -4.10 -12.87
N GLY A 64 -8.59 -3.85 -13.72
CA GLY A 64 -8.81 -3.04 -14.93
C GLY A 64 -9.74 -3.74 -15.92
N HIS A 65 -10.56 -2.97 -16.62
CA HIS A 65 -11.41 -3.46 -17.72
C HIS A 65 -10.51 -4.09 -18.82
N SER A 66 -10.92 -5.24 -19.37
CA SER A 66 -10.15 -6.00 -20.39
C SER A 66 -9.80 -5.24 -21.68
N ASP A 67 -10.34 -4.03 -21.88
CA ASP A 67 -10.41 -3.34 -23.18
C ASP A 67 -9.82 -1.91 -23.20
N GLY A 68 -8.95 -1.53 -22.24
CA GLY A 68 -8.00 -0.46 -22.53
C GLY A 68 -7.65 0.51 -21.41
N TRP A 69 -6.46 0.30 -20.84
CA TRP A 69 -5.64 1.39 -20.31
C TRP A 69 -5.16 2.34 -21.45
N ALA A 70 -5.31 1.96 -22.72
CA ALA A 70 -4.87 2.71 -23.91
C ALA A 70 -5.78 3.89 -24.32
N LYS A 71 -6.87 4.17 -23.61
CA LYS A 71 -7.80 5.28 -23.94
C LYS A 71 -7.81 6.44 -22.94
N ALA A 72 -6.97 6.40 -21.91
CA ALA A 72 -6.90 7.40 -20.84
C ALA A 72 -6.15 8.70 -21.21
N GLU A 73 -6.19 9.11 -22.48
CA GLU A 73 -5.73 10.44 -22.92
C GLU A 73 -6.91 11.25 -23.49
N ALA A 74 -7.98 11.44 -22.72
CA ALA A 74 -8.97 12.45 -23.05
C ALA A 74 -9.85 12.82 -21.86
N LYS A 75 -9.67 14.06 -21.38
CA LYS A 75 -10.59 14.88 -20.58
C LYS A 75 -10.63 14.62 -19.06
N VAL A 76 -9.79 15.36 -18.36
CA VAL A 76 -10.08 15.81 -16.99
C VAL A 76 -11.26 16.79 -17.05
N ASP A 77 -12.43 16.33 -16.60
CA ASP A 77 -13.41 17.21 -15.99
C ASP A 77 -13.84 16.54 -14.67
N ALA A 78 -13.31 17.06 -13.56
CA ALA A 78 -13.52 16.54 -12.21
C ALA A 78 -14.96 16.84 -11.76
N GLY A 79 -15.92 16.14 -12.35
CA GLY A 79 -17.31 16.15 -11.92
C GLY A 79 -17.44 15.39 -10.61
N LEU A 80 -17.49 16.10 -9.48
CA LEU A 80 -17.91 15.56 -8.20
C LEU A 80 -19.25 14.83 -8.38
N VAL A 81 -19.27 13.50 -8.20
CA VAL A 81 -20.51 12.73 -8.16
C VAL A 81 -21.36 13.27 -7.00
N PRO A 82 -22.60 13.75 -7.24
CA PRO A 82 -23.40 14.37 -6.20
C PRO A 82 -23.72 13.37 -5.09
N PHE A 83 -23.67 13.86 -3.85
CA PHE A 83 -24.10 13.09 -2.68
C PHE A 83 -25.58 12.69 -2.84
N SER A 84 -25.86 11.39 -2.75
CA SER A 84 -27.21 10.85 -2.58
C SER A 84 -27.53 10.76 -1.09
N ASP A 85 -28.69 11.28 -0.68
CA ASP A 85 -29.14 11.24 0.72
C ASP A 85 -29.59 9.84 1.19
N GLN A 86 -29.64 8.87 0.28
CA GLN A 86 -30.05 7.49 0.59
C GLN A 86 -28.98 6.76 1.42
N PRO A 87 -29.38 5.96 2.44
CA PRO A 87 -28.43 5.13 3.19
C PRO A 87 -27.81 4.08 2.25
N MET A 88 -26.48 3.98 2.27
CA MET A 88 -25.68 3.06 1.47
C MET A 88 -25.10 1.97 2.36
N GLU A 89 -25.02 0.74 1.87
CA GLU A 89 -24.43 -0.38 2.61
C GLU A 89 -22.92 -0.15 2.85
N ARG A 90 -22.37 -0.71 3.93
CA ARG A 90 -20.97 -0.47 4.37
C ARG A 90 -19.94 -0.74 3.26
N LEU A 91 -20.14 -1.81 2.49
CA LEU A 91 -19.22 -2.20 1.41
C LEU A 91 -19.27 -1.22 0.24
N ASP A 92 -20.45 -0.71 -0.09
CA ASP A 92 -20.64 0.25 -1.18
C ASP A 92 -20.00 1.60 -0.84
N TYR A 93 -20.08 2.03 0.42
CA TYR A 93 -19.39 3.24 0.89
C TYR A 93 -17.87 3.13 0.72
N ILE A 94 -17.30 2.00 1.15
CA ILE A 94 -15.86 1.74 1.06
C ILE A 94 -15.40 1.77 -0.39
N LYS A 95 -16.12 1.10 -1.29
CA LYS A 95 -15.83 1.09 -2.72
C LYS A 95 -15.94 2.48 -3.33
N MET A 96 -16.94 3.28 -2.92
CA MET A 96 -17.09 4.68 -3.36
C MET A 96 -15.96 5.58 -2.84
N ASP A 97 -15.50 5.40 -1.60
CA ASP A 97 -14.39 6.16 -1.04
C ASP A 97 -13.08 5.84 -1.78
N ILE A 98 -12.87 4.57 -2.14
CA ILE A 98 -11.77 4.16 -3.02
C ILE A 98 -11.84 4.90 -4.34
N MET A 99 -12.95 4.81 -5.06
CA MET A 99 -13.14 5.45 -6.37
C MET A 99 -12.86 6.96 -6.35
N ARG A 100 -13.25 7.64 -5.27
CA ARG A 100 -13.06 9.10 -5.11
C ARG A 100 -11.61 9.50 -4.82
N ASN A 101 -10.83 8.60 -4.20
CA ASN A 101 -9.49 8.88 -3.71
C ASN A 101 -8.40 8.08 -4.44
N LEU A 102 -8.69 7.54 -5.63
CA LEU A 102 -7.68 7.00 -6.54
C LEU A 102 -6.76 8.15 -7.00
N PRO A 103 -5.42 8.03 -6.89
CA PRO A 103 -4.47 9.09 -7.26
C PRO A 103 -4.37 9.26 -8.79
N THR A 104 -3.64 10.29 -9.23
CA THR A 104 -3.52 10.89 -10.59
C THR A 104 -3.31 9.96 -11.80
N HIS A 105 -3.08 8.65 -11.62
CA HIS A 105 -3.34 7.64 -12.66
C HIS A 105 -4.83 7.31 -12.80
N ALA A 106 -5.71 8.02 -12.08
CA ALA A 106 -7.17 7.93 -12.09
C ALA A 106 -7.79 8.04 -13.49
N ALA A 107 -7.11 8.65 -14.47
CA ALA A 107 -7.54 8.60 -15.87
C ALA A 107 -7.59 7.15 -16.43
N ALA A 108 -6.73 6.25 -15.94
CA ALA A 108 -6.71 4.83 -16.31
C ALA A 108 -7.73 3.98 -15.54
N VAL A 109 -8.36 4.55 -14.51
CA VAL A 109 -9.38 3.90 -13.66
C VAL A 109 -10.75 4.58 -13.80
N GLU A 110 -10.86 5.57 -14.69
CA GLU A 110 -12.10 6.27 -15.01
C GLU A 110 -13.06 5.28 -15.66
N GLY A 111 -14.16 4.97 -14.97
CA GLY A 111 -15.13 3.96 -15.39
C GLY A 111 -15.00 2.60 -14.70
N ALA A 112 -14.05 2.44 -13.76
CA ALA A 112 -14.05 1.26 -12.93
C ALA A 112 -15.37 1.16 -12.14
N SER A 113 -15.90 -0.04 -12.00
CA SER A 113 -17.09 -0.33 -11.19
C SER A 113 -16.70 -0.70 -9.76
N PRO A 114 -17.51 -0.38 -8.73
CA PRO A 114 -17.37 -0.93 -7.39
C PRO A 114 -17.19 -2.46 -7.37
N ASP A 115 -17.72 -3.18 -8.36
CA ASP A 115 -17.59 -4.64 -8.48
C ASP A 115 -16.20 -5.12 -8.94
N GLU A 116 -15.36 -4.20 -9.42
CA GLU A 116 -13.99 -4.46 -9.85
C GLU A 116 -12.96 -4.25 -8.73
N ILE A 117 -13.45 -3.90 -7.53
CA ILE A 117 -12.61 -3.67 -6.34
C ILE A 117 -12.75 -4.86 -5.40
N ASP A 118 -11.62 -5.52 -5.12
CA ASP A 118 -11.48 -6.42 -3.97
C ASP A 118 -10.67 -5.77 -2.86
N ILE A 119 -11.01 -6.13 -1.62
CA ILE A 119 -10.29 -5.70 -0.43
C ILE A 119 -9.98 -6.93 0.40
N TYR A 120 -8.70 -7.15 0.66
CA TYR A 120 -8.19 -8.24 1.47
C TYR A 120 -7.68 -7.66 2.79
N GLY A 121 -8.33 -8.03 3.89
CA GLY A 121 -7.85 -7.74 5.24
C GLY A 121 -7.04 -8.91 5.78
N TYR A 122 -5.98 -8.62 6.53
CA TYR A 122 -5.08 -9.65 7.07
C TYR A 122 -5.05 -9.60 8.59
N PRO A 123 -4.91 -10.76 9.26
CA PRO A 123 -4.53 -10.79 10.67
C PRO A 123 -3.19 -10.07 10.89
N THR A 124 -3.07 -9.34 12.01
CA THR A 124 -1.89 -8.49 12.28
C THR A 124 -0.61 -9.28 12.56
N ASP A 125 -0.73 -10.56 12.89
CA ASP A 125 0.38 -11.51 13.04
C ASP A 125 0.85 -12.09 11.69
N VAL A 126 -0.01 -12.08 10.67
CA VAL A 126 0.34 -12.45 9.29
C VAL A 126 0.94 -11.27 8.53
N PHE A 127 0.27 -10.12 8.61
CA PHE A 127 0.73 -8.88 8.00
C PHE A 127 0.41 -7.70 8.93
N PRO A 128 1.41 -7.17 9.66
CA PRO A 128 1.20 -6.06 10.57
C PRO A 128 0.89 -4.75 9.81
N PRO A 129 0.16 -3.82 10.43
CA PRO A 129 -0.06 -2.47 9.91
C PRO A 129 1.24 -1.77 9.50
N THR A 130 1.27 -1.29 8.26
CA THR A 130 2.48 -0.72 7.64
C THR A 130 2.19 0.48 6.75
N ASP A 131 3.09 1.44 6.80
CA ASP A 131 3.12 2.73 6.11
C ASP A 131 4.59 3.07 5.77
N PHE A 132 4.78 3.86 4.73
CA PHE A 132 6.09 4.20 4.14
C PHE A 132 6.97 2.97 3.85
N HIS A 133 6.35 1.85 3.50
CA HIS A 133 7.03 0.68 2.98
C HIS A 133 7.26 0.82 1.48
N THR A 134 8.03 -0.11 0.92
CA THR A 134 8.23 -0.26 -0.52
C THR A 134 7.49 -1.49 -1.01
N ALA A 135 7.04 -1.47 -2.26
CA ALA A 135 6.39 -2.60 -2.91
C ALA A 135 7.02 -2.79 -4.29
N THR A 136 7.52 -4.00 -4.56
CA THR A 136 8.19 -4.32 -5.82
C THR A 136 7.57 -5.57 -6.46
N TYR A 137 7.04 -5.41 -7.67
CA TYR A 137 6.56 -6.52 -8.48
C TYR A 137 7.69 -7.46 -8.92
N TYR A 138 7.47 -8.75 -8.76
CA TYR A 138 8.41 -9.80 -9.14
C TYR A 138 7.68 -10.96 -9.83
N LYS A 139 8.21 -11.38 -10.97
CA LYS A 139 7.81 -12.61 -11.65
C LYS A 139 8.97 -13.59 -11.60
N ASP A 140 8.71 -14.76 -11.05
CA ASP A 140 9.64 -15.88 -11.09
C ASP A 140 9.63 -16.46 -12.50
N GLU A 141 10.75 -16.33 -13.20
CA GLU A 141 10.88 -16.79 -14.60
C GLU A 141 10.78 -18.32 -14.72
N ASN A 142 11.09 -19.07 -13.67
CA ASN A 142 11.06 -20.53 -13.69
C ASN A 142 9.64 -21.07 -13.47
N SER A 143 8.95 -20.53 -12.47
CA SER A 143 7.61 -21.00 -12.09
C SER A 143 6.47 -20.23 -12.76
N GLY A 144 6.76 -19.05 -13.31
CA GLY A 144 5.76 -18.11 -13.85
C GLY A 144 4.92 -17.44 -12.76
N ARG A 145 5.20 -17.69 -11.47
CA ARG A 145 4.46 -17.11 -10.35
C ARG A 145 4.81 -15.65 -10.16
N GLU A 146 3.81 -14.87 -9.80
CA GLU A 146 3.90 -13.42 -9.72
C GLU A 146 3.65 -12.99 -8.27
N TYR A 147 4.47 -12.06 -7.79
CA TYR A 147 4.51 -11.64 -6.41
C TYR A 147 4.67 -10.12 -6.30
N ILE A 148 4.30 -9.57 -5.15
CA ILE A 148 4.77 -8.25 -4.70
C ILE A 148 5.57 -8.46 -3.42
N TYR A 149 6.83 -8.03 -3.43
CA TYR A 149 7.63 -7.94 -2.21
C TYR A 149 7.34 -6.63 -1.51
N ILE A 150 6.89 -6.72 -0.26
CA ILE A 150 6.54 -5.61 0.62
C ILE A 150 7.66 -5.48 1.65
N ILE A 151 8.45 -4.42 1.57
CA ILE A 151 9.73 -4.32 2.30
C ILE A 151 9.79 -3.03 3.11
N GLY A 152 10.14 -3.19 4.39
CA GLY A 152 10.29 -2.10 5.36
C GLY A 152 8.96 -1.58 5.89
N GLY A 153 8.88 -0.26 6.04
CA GLY A 153 7.76 0.44 6.64
C GLY A 153 7.99 0.80 8.11
N VAL A 154 7.22 1.78 8.60
CA VAL A 154 7.41 2.37 9.93
C VAL A 154 6.53 1.67 10.96
N GLY A 155 5.24 1.49 10.65
CA GLY A 155 4.24 0.90 11.51
C GLY A 155 4.03 1.65 12.83
N TYR A 156 3.25 1.04 13.72
CA TYR A 156 3.03 1.58 15.07
C TYR A 156 4.31 1.59 15.91
N LYS A 157 4.44 2.53 16.85
CA LYS A 157 5.63 2.70 17.71
C LYS A 157 6.00 1.46 18.55
N SER A 158 5.04 0.62 18.88
CA SER A 158 5.24 -0.65 19.58
C SER A 158 5.22 -1.87 18.65
N GLY A 159 5.08 -1.65 17.35
CA GLY A 159 4.93 -2.69 16.33
C GLY A 159 6.24 -3.34 15.91
N PRO A 160 6.16 -4.47 15.17
CA PRO A 160 7.33 -5.24 14.76
C PRO A 160 8.24 -4.48 13.78
N HIS A 161 7.67 -3.54 13.00
CA HIS A 161 8.42 -2.65 12.10
C HIS A 161 9.47 -1.81 12.82
N ARG A 162 9.33 -1.57 14.12
CA ARG A 162 10.29 -0.79 14.92
C ARG A 162 11.49 -1.61 15.39
N GLN A 163 11.44 -2.93 15.21
CA GLN A 163 12.45 -3.85 15.70
C GLN A 163 13.37 -4.36 14.58
N ALA A 164 12.86 -4.44 13.34
CA ALA A 164 13.61 -4.93 12.19
C ALA A 164 12.97 -4.48 10.87
N THR A 165 13.77 -4.43 9.80
CA THR A 165 13.26 -4.27 8.43
C THR A 165 12.54 -5.54 8.00
N LEU A 166 11.21 -5.49 7.99
CA LEU A 166 10.39 -6.64 7.64
C LEU A 166 10.34 -6.84 6.11
N VAL A 167 10.33 -8.11 5.69
CA VAL A 167 10.10 -8.50 4.29
C VAL A 167 8.90 -9.43 4.25
N HIS A 168 7.88 -9.03 3.48
CA HIS A 168 6.74 -9.88 3.18
C HIS A 168 6.65 -10.10 1.68
N ARG A 169 5.97 -11.18 1.30
CA ARG A 169 5.66 -11.50 -0.09
C ARG A 169 4.17 -11.75 -0.21
N LEU A 170 3.51 -10.92 -1.01
CA LEU A 170 2.14 -11.10 -1.46
C LEU A 170 2.15 -11.97 -2.72
N ASP A 171 1.40 -13.06 -2.70
CA ASP A 171 1.18 -13.95 -3.83
C ASP A 171 0.03 -13.43 -4.70
N LEU A 172 0.28 -13.14 -5.99
CA LEU A 172 -0.75 -12.53 -6.85
C LEU A 172 -1.75 -13.54 -7.43
N GLN A 173 -1.58 -14.83 -7.13
CA GLN A 173 -2.51 -15.90 -7.52
C GLN A 173 -3.69 -15.99 -6.54
N ASP A 174 -3.43 -15.93 -5.24
CA ASP A 174 -4.43 -16.15 -4.18
C ASP A 174 -4.47 -15.04 -3.11
N PHE A 175 -3.62 -14.02 -3.24
CA PHE A 175 -3.48 -12.91 -2.30
C PHE A 175 -3.11 -13.36 -0.88
N SER A 176 -2.40 -14.49 -0.74
CA SER A 176 -1.76 -14.84 0.52
C SER A 176 -0.54 -13.96 0.77
N ILE A 177 -0.34 -13.53 2.02
CA ILE A 177 0.87 -12.83 2.46
C ILE A 177 1.69 -13.75 3.35
N GLN A 178 2.98 -13.85 3.05
CA GLN A 178 3.96 -14.57 3.85
C GLN A 178 5.06 -13.61 4.32
N ARG A 179 5.36 -13.61 5.62
CA ARG A 179 6.59 -13.02 6.14
C ARG A 179 7.79 -13.90 5.78
N LEU A 180 8.81 -13.29 5.20
CA LEU A 180 10.06 -13.96 4.83
C LEU A 180 11.14 -13.63 5.86
N GLU A 181 11.83 -14.66 6.33
CA GLU A 181 13.01 -14.50 7.17
C GLU A 181 14.18 -14.05 6.31
N THR A 182 14.89 -13.02 6.77
CA THR A 182 16.06 -12.47 6.08
C THR A 182 17.31 -12.63 6.91
N ALA A 183 18.46 -12.73 6.26
CA ALA A 183 19.77 -12.79 6.90
C ALA A 183 20.75 -11.78 6.30
N GLY A 184 21.94 -11.65 6.88
CA GLY A 184 22.99 -10.76 6.38
C GLY A 184 22.95 -9.35 6.99
N GLU A 185 23.47 -8.38 6.24
CA GLU A 185 23.65 -7.00 6.69
C GLU A 185 22.36 -6.19 6.51
N MET A 186 21.36 -6.50 7.33
CA MET A 186 20.04 -5.88 7.25
C MET A 186 20.11 -4.36 7.52
N PRO A 187 19.42 -3.53 6.73
CA PRO A 187 19.30 -2.11 7.02
C PRO A 187 18.53 -1.86 8.32
N PRO A 188 18.76 -0.73 9.00
CA PRO A 188 17.97 -0.34 10.17
C PRO A 188 16.48 -0.17 9.81
N PRO A 189 15.56 -0.36 10.79
CA PRO A 189 14.12 -0.23 10.61
C PRO A 189 13.70 1.25 10.45
N GLU A 190 14.03 1.82 9.31
CA GLU A 190 13.77 3.20 8.92
C GLU A 190 13.01 3.25 7.59
N LYS A 191 12.62 4.45 7.15
CA LYS A 191 12.02 4.62 5.83
C LYS A 191 13.07 4.21 4.80
N LEU A 192 12.81 3.12 4.08
CA LEU A 192 13.62 2.69 2.95
C LEU A 192 12.96 3.18 1.67
N LYS A 193 13.79 3.55 0.69
CA LYS A 193 13.34 3.83 -0.66
C LYS A 193 13.95 2.79 -1.60
N SER A 194 13.11 1.92 -2.17
CA SER A 194 13.55 1.01 -3.23
C SER A 194 13.86 1.83 -4.47
N THR A 195 15.02 1.64 -5.08
CA THR A 195 15.47 2.47 -6.20
C THR A 195 15.47 1.74 -7.52
N THR A 196 15.82 0.46 -7.55
CA THR A 196 15.85 -0.34 -8.78
C THR A 196 15.74 -1.82 -8.43
N ARG A 197 14.98 -2.57 -9.25
CA ARG A 197 15.06 -4.03 -9.31
C ARG A 197 15.92 -4.42 -10.52
N GLN A 198 16.88 -5.32 -10.33
CA GLN A 198 17.64 -5.94 -11.42
C GLN A 198 17.64 -7.46 -11.25
N GLY A 199 16.91 -8.18 -12.11
CA GLY A 199 16.78 -9.63 -11.98
C GLY A 199 16.19 -10.02 -10.62
N ASP A 200 16.96 -10.75 -9.82
CA ASP A 200 16.59 -11.25 -8.50
C ASP A 200 17.13 -10.38 -7.36
N THR A 201 17.50 -9.13 -7.61
CA THR A 201 17.96 -8.21 -6.57
C THR A 201 17.13 -6.93 -6.55
N ILE A 202 16.94 -6.40 -5.34
CA ILE A 202 16.34 -5.08 -5.14
C ILE A 202 17.33 -4.22 -4.37
N SER A 203 17.63 -3.04 -4.93
CA SER A 203 18.49 -2.04 -4.31
C SER A 203 17.67 -1.00 -3.54
N PHE A 204 18.20 -0.59 -2.39
CA PHE A 204 17.57 0.34 -1.47
C PHE A 204 18.51 1.48 -1.12
N GLU A 205 17.94 2.68 -1.08
CA GLU A 205 18.54 3.88 -0.50
C GLU A 205 17.78 4.30 0.77
N PRO A 206 18.44 5.06 1.67
CA PRO A 206 17.78 5.67 2.81
C PRO A 206 16.66 6.63 2.37
N GLY A 207 15.52 6.57 3.06
CA GLY A 207 14.38 7.47 2.86
C GLY A 207 14.50 8.72 3.71
N ASP A 208 14.81 9.84 3.05
CA ASP A 208 14.91 11.24 3.52
C ASP A 208 16.37 11.78 3.64
N PRO A 209 16.85 12.53 2.62
CA PRO A 209 18.18 13.16 2.64
C PRO A 209 18.25 14.45 3.46
N ALA A 210 17.12 15.00 3.94
CA ALA A 210 17.08 16.31 4.57
C ALA A 210 17.49 16.25 6.06
N GLY A 211 18.79 16.42 6.32
CA GLY A 211 19.29 16.74 7.67
C GLY A 211 20.32 15.77 8.26
N LEU A 212 20.82 14.81 7.48
CA LEU A 212 21.76 13.81 7.97
C LEU A 212 23.15 13.94 7.31
N PRO A 213 24.24 13.64 8.04
CA PRO A 213 25.62 13.82 7.56
C PRO A 213 25.96 12.93 6.35
N PRO A 214 27.02 13.26 5.58
CA PRO A 214 27.41 12.52 4.39
C PRO A 214 27.95 11.11 4.73
N GLY A 215 27.44 10.09 4.05
CA GLY A 215 27.97 8.71 4.08
C GLY A 215 26.96 7.65 4.54
N TRP A 216 25.85 7.47 3.81
CA TRP A 216 24.94 6.37 4.08
C TRP A 216 25.14 5.22 3.11
N ASP A 217 24.98 4.02 3.66
CA ASP A 217 25.19 2.77 2.96
C ASP A 217 24.00 2.43 2.08
N GLN A 218 24.28 1.93 0.88
CA GLN A 218 23.26 1.32 0.04
C GLN A 218 23.09 -0.14 0.45
N TYR A 219 21.86 -0.65 0.36
CA TYR A 219 21.57 -2.03 0.71
C TYR A 219 20.97 -2.75 -0.49
N VAL A 220 21.32 -4.03 -0.63
CA VAL A 220 20.75 -4.91 -1.65
C VAL A 220 20.15 -6.12 -0.98
N LEU A 221 18.91 -6.44 -1.33
CA LEU A 221 18.28 -7.70 -0.97
C LEU A 221 18.31 -8.66 -2.17
N SER A 222 18.89 -9.84 -1.96
CA SER A 222 18.78 -10.97 -2.88
C SER A 222 17.44 -11.68 -2.67
N LEU A 223 16.66 -11.81 -3.73
CA LEU A 223 15.36 -12.48 -3.73
C LEU A 223 15.49 -14.02 -3.86
N THR A 224 16.67 -14.53 -4.21
CA THR A 224 16.92 -15.96 -4.33
C THR A 224 17.09 -16.62 -2.95
N ASP A 225 17.75 -15.95 -2.02
CA ASP A 225 18.14 -16.49 -0.72
C ASP A 225 17.77 -15.59 0.48
N MET A 226 17.05 -14.48 0.24
CA MET A 226 16.63 -13.51 1.25
C MET A 226 17.80 -12.94 2.08
N ARG A 227 18.95 -12.73 1.44
CA ARG A 227 20.13 -12.14 2.08
C ARG A 227 20.32 -10.67 1.73
N TRP A 228 20.53 -9.87 2.77
CA TRP A 228 20.95 -8.49 2.70
C TRP A 228 22.47 -8.37 2.59
N SER A 229 22.92 -7.47 1.72
CA SER A 229 24.30 -7.05 1.59
C SER A 229 24.38 -5.52 1.64
N LYS A 230 25.37 -5.00 2.37
CA LYS A 230 25.71 -3.59 2.33
C LYS A 230 26.63 -3.31 1.15
N VAL A 231 26.36 -2.24 0.40
CA VAL A 231 27.17 -1.80 -0.74
C VAL A 231 28.06 -0.64 -0.25
N GLU A 232 29.37 -0.83 -0.41
CA GLU A 232 30.41 0.17 -0.11
C GLU A 232 30.58 1.23 -1.20
#